data_AF-A0A6N7MCF5-F1
#
_entry.id   AF-A0A6N7MCF5-F1
#
_cell.length_a   1.000
_cell.length_b   1.000
_cell.length_c   1.000
_cell.angle_alpha   90.00
_cell.angle_beta   90.00
_cell.angle_gamma   90.00
#
_symmetry.space_group_name_H-M   'P 1'
#
loop_
_entity.id
_entity.type
_entity.pdbx_description
1 polymer ?
#
loop_
_entity_poly.entity_id
_entity_poly.type
_entity_poly.pdbx_seq_one_letter_code
_entity_poly.pdbx_strand_id
1 'polypeptide(L)'
;MNNLYKSYPGFVALCGLILFLFGLSFVPLKIGKLLEDYILTVTKKEQLTEEINFQSFEHDLLNQEMNEINAIVNTTSREINLLILRSGAINDTINNLIEKSKNDLSLLDTIQDLYNHDILSIEIKIDSLNMIFKEKSNELFQQVKAFNIKDRDLKIIQAKHKGEEKLILLRKVFFLVFSFFFIVCFFSGVFLFIYGVRKWRSEYEESKNQKL
;
A
#
# COMPACT_ATOMS: atom_id res chain seq x y z
N MET A 1 67.10 -0.42 -25.46
CA MET A 1 65.74 -0.41 -24.86
C MET A 1 64.95 -1.55 -25.48
N ASN A 2 64.10 -2.22 -24.69
CA ASN A 2 63.27 -3.41 -25.01
C ASN A 2 63.79 -4.75 -24.48
N ASN A 3 63.82 -4.90 -23.15
CA ASN A 3 63.81 -6.21 -22.47
C ASN A 3 62.64 -6.34 -21.47
N LEU A 4 61.60 -5.49 -21.60
CA LEU A 4 60.46 -5.46 -20.66
C LEU A 4 59.31 -6.43 -21.01
N TYR A 5 59.43 -7.20 -22.10
CA TYR A 5 58.38 -8.13 -22.54
C TYR A 5 58.89 -9.56 -22.81
N LYS A 6 59.79 -10.10 -21.97
CA LYS A 6 59.83 -11.56 -21.78
C LYS A 6 58.56 -11.96 -21.03
N SER A 7 57.47 -12.06 -21.79
CA SER A 7 56.16 -12.50 -21.32
C SER A 7 56.32 -13.96 -20.90
N TYR A 8 56.41 -14.21 -19.58
CA TYR A 8 56.46 -15.55 -19.02
C TYR A 8 55.12 -16.26 -19.27
N PRO A 9 55.03 -17.18 -20.26
CA PRO A 9 53.74 -17.72 -20.68
C PRO A 9 53.12 -18.60 -19.59
N GLY A 10 53.94 -19.23 -18.73
CA GLY A 10 53.50 -19.93 -17.53
C GLY A 10 52.85 -19.02 -16.49
N PHE A 11 53.33 -17.78 -16.32
CA PHE A 11 52.70 -16.81 -15.42
C PHE A 11 51.32 -16.38 -15.93
N VAL A 12 51.19 -16.13 -17.24
CA VAL A 12 49.90 -15.77 -17.86
C VAL A 12 48.88 -16.90 -17.74
N ALA A 13 49.31 -18.15 -17.95
CA ALA A 13 48.44 -19.32 -17.77
C ALA A 13 47.99 -19.48 -16.30
N LEU A 14 48.90 -19.26 -15.34
CA LEU A 14 48.61 -19.34 -13.92
C LEU A 14 47.65 -18.23 -13.46
N CYS A 15 47.81 -17.00 -13.96
CA CYS A 15 46.83 -15.92 -13.74
C CYS A 15 45.44 -16.25 -14.31
N GLY A 16 45.37 -16.81 -15.52
CA GLY A 16 44.11 -17.26 -16.12
C GLY A 16 43.42 -18.36 -15.30
N LEU A 17 44.20 -19.33 -14.79
CA LEU A 17 43.71 -20.39 -13.93
C LEU A 17 43.19 -19.87 -12.58
N ILE A 18 43.89 -18.91 -11.96
CA ILE A 18 43.43 -18.27 -10.72
C ILE A 18 42.10 -17.53 -10.96
N LEU A 19 41.98 -16.76 -12.04
CA LEU A 19 40.74 -16.05 -12.38
C LEU A 19 39.57 -17.02 -12.65
N PHE A 20 39.84 -18.12 -13.34
CA PHE A 20 38.86 -19.16 -13.63
C PHE A 20 38.39 -19.87 -12.35
N LEU A 21 39.32 -20.29 -11.49
CA LEU A 21 39.01 -20.92 -10.20
C LEU A 21 38.30 -19.97 -9.24
N PHE A 22 38.67 -18.68 -9.26
CA PHE A 22 37.98 -17.65 -8.47
C PHE A 22 36.52 -17.48 -8.94
N GLY A 23 36.30 -17.43 -10.25
CA GLY A 23 34.95 -17.42 -10.83
C GLY A 23 34.13 -18.63 -10.40
N LEU A 24 34.69 -19.84 -10.50
CA LEU A 24 33.99 -21.08 -10.15
C LEU A 24 33.73 -21.27 -8.64
N SER A 25 34.65 -20.83 -7.78
CA SER A 25 34.58 -21.10 -6.34
C SER A 25 33.65 -20.12 -5.61
N PHE A 26 33.52 -18.90 -6.10
CA PHE A 26 32.74 -17.85 -5.43
C PHE A 26 31.23 -17.90 -5.76
N VAL A 27 30.86 -18.62 -6.81
CA VAL A 27 29.54 -18.55 -7.45
C VAL A 27 28.51 -19.52 -6.85
N PRO A 28 28.77 -20.84 -6.72
CA PRO A 28 27.76 -21.78 -6.24
C PRO A 28 27.33 -21.53 -4.79
N LEU A 29 28.29 -21.22 -3.90
CA LEU A 29 28.04 -21.04 -2.46
C LEU A 29 27.29 -19.73 -2.16
N LYS A 30 27.62 -18.64 -2.86
CA LYS A 30 26.96 -17.34 -2.63
C LYS A 30 25.61 -17.24 -3.34
N ILE A 31 25.46 -17.85 -4.52
CA ILE A 31 24.20 -17.83 -5.26
C ILE A 31 23.11 -18.59 -4.50
N GLY A 32 23.41 -19.76 -3.92
CA GLY A 32 22.42 -20.53 -3.17
C GLY A 32 21.76 -19.72 -2.05
N LYS A 33 22.58 -19.07 -1.21
CA LYS A 33 22.08 -18.22 -0.11
C LYS A 33 21.32 -16.99 -0.62
N LEU A 34 21.83 -16.33 -1.66
CA LEU A 34 21.15 -15.16 -2.24
C LEU A 34 19.81 -15.53 -2.89
N LEU A 35 19.71 -16.73 -3.47
CA LEU A 35 18.48 -17.24 -4.08
C LEU A 35 17.44 -17.57 -3.00
N GLU A 36 17.84 -18.22 -1.92
CA GLU A 36 16.99 -18.51 -0.76
C GLU A 36 16.45 -17.21 -0.14
N ASP A 37 17.34 -16.25 0.13
CA ASP A 37 16.96 -14.94 0.64
C ASP A 37 15.98 -14.24 -0.32
N TYR A 38 16.21 -14.33 -1.64
CA TYR A 38 15.36 -13.72 -2.66
C TYR A 38 13.96 -14.35 -2.67
N ILE A 39 13.87 -15.68 -2.66
CA ILE A 39 12.59 -16.40 -2.61
C ILE A 39 11.82 -15.98 -1.35
N LEU A 40 12.47 -15.95 -0.19
CA LEU A 40 11.85 -15.51 1.07
C LEU A 40 11.27 -14.08 0.97
N THR A 41 11.97 -13.17 0.29
CA THR A 41 11.54 -11.79 0.11
C THR A 41 10.34 -11.69 -0.83
N VAL A 42 10.32 -12.50 -1.90
CA VAL A 42 9.19 -12.59 -2.83
C VAL A 42 7.96 -13.17 -2.15
N THR A 43 8.10 -14.28 -1.42
CA THR A 43 6.99 -14.89 -0.66
C THR A 43 6.43 -13.92 0.39
N LYS A 44 7.29 -13.16 1.08
CA LYS A 44 6.85 -12.12 2.01
C LYS A 44 6.08 -10.99 1.30
N LYS A 45 6.49 -10.61 0.08
CA LYS A 45 5.74 -9.64 -0.74
C LYS A 45 4.36 -10.16 -1.12
N GLU A 46 4.26 -11.43 -1.50
CA GLU A 46 2.97 -12.08 -1.83
C GLU A 46 2.02 -12.07 -0.63
N GLN A 47 2.51 -12.47 0.55
CA GLN A 47 1.75 -12.40 1.81
C GLN A 47 1.27 -10.97 2.11
N LEU A 48 2.15 -9.97 1.95
CA LEU A 48 1.76 -8.56 2.12
C LEU A 48 0.73 -8.10 1.09
N THR A 49 0.75 -8.67 -0.13
CA THR A 49 -0.23 -8.32 -1.18
C THR A 49 -1.61 -8.85 -0.82
N GLU A 50 -1.69 -10.09 -0.34
CA GLU A 50 -2.94 -10.67 0.16
C GLU A 50 -3.48 -9.89 1.36
N GLU A 51 -2.61 -9.51 2.30
CA GLU A 51 -2.98 -8.69 3.46
C GLU A 51 -3.50 -7.31 3.04
N ILE A 52 -2.88 -6.65 2.06
CA ILE A 52 -3.34 -5.37 1.50
C ILE A 52 -4.72 -5.54 0.87
N ASN A 53 -4.92 -6.57 0.06
CA ASN A 53 -6.20 -6.80 -0.62
C ASN A 53 -7.32 -7.01 0.40
N PHE A 54 -7.09 -7.87 1.40
CA PHE A 54 -8.04 -8.14 2.47
C PHE A 54 -8.37 -6.87 3.28
N GLN A 55 -7.35 -6.13 3.74
CA GLN A 55 -7.57 -4.92 4.52
C GLN A 55 -8.21 -3.78 3.69
N SER A 56 -7.90 -3.69 2.39
CA SER A 56 -8.56 -2.73 1.51
C SER A 56 -10.05 -3.03 1.36
N PHE A 57 -10.43 -4.31 1.28
CA PHE A 57 -11.81 -4.73 1.25
C PHE A 57 -12.55 -4.35 2.53
N GLU A 58 -11.97 -4.62 3.71
CA GLU A 58 -12.56 -4.19 4.99
C GLU A 58 -12.69 -2.66 5.09
N HIS A 59 -11.70 -1.93 4.60
CA HIS A 59 -11.70 -0.47 4.57
C HIS A 59 -12.82 0.09 3.67
N ASP A 60 -13.02 -0.50 2.49
CA ASP A 60 -14.06 -0.10 1.56
C ASP A 60 -15.46 -0.41 2.10
N LEU A 61 -15.63 -1.55 2.79
CA LEU A 61 -16.88 -1.89 3.47
C LEU A 61 -17.21 -0.88 4.58
N LEU A 62 -16.25 -0.56 5.44
CA LEU A 62 -16.41 0.47 6.48
C LEU A 62 -16.76 1.84 5.89
N ASN A 63 -16.16 2.21 4.75
CA ASN A 63 -16.49 3.45 4.06
C ASN A 63 -17.94 3.45 3.55
N GLN A 64 -18.44 2.33 3.04
CA GLN A 64 -19.83 2.19 2.61
C GLN A 64 -20.79 2.35 3.79
N GLU A 65 -20.56 1.62 4.88
CA GLU A 65 -21.38 1.72 6.10
C GLU A 65 -21.41 3.15 6.66
N MET A 66 -20.27 3.84 6.69
CA MET A 66 -20.19 5.24 7.11
C MET A 66 -21.03 6.16 6.23
N ASN A 67 -21.01 5.95 4.91
CA ASN A 67 -21.78 6.77 3.98
C ASN A 67 -23.29 6.54 4.15
N GLU A 68 -23.72 5.31 4.42
CA GLU A 68 -25.11 4.99 4.72
C GLU A 68 -25.58 5.66 6.02
N ILE A 69 -24.81 5.54 7.10
CA ILE A 69 -25.16 6.18 8.38
C ILE A 69 -25.18 7.70 8.23
N ASN A 70 -24.20 8.28 7.52
CA ASN A 70 -24.16 9.72 7.26
C ASN A 70 -25.37 10.20 6.46
N ALA A 71 -25.84 9.41 5.48
CA ALA A 71 -27.07 9.72 4.74
C ALA A 71 -28.30 9.74 5.66
N ILE A 72 -28.39 8.80 6.61
CA ILE A 72 -29.45 8.78 7.63
C ILE A 72 -29.37 10.03 8.51
N VAL A 73 -28.21 10.34 9.07
CA VAL A 73 -27.99 11.54 9.92
C VAL A 73 -28.43 12.82 9.20
N ASN A 74 -28.03 12.98 7.94
CA ASN A 74 -28.40 14.15 7.13
C ASN A 74 -29.90 14.21 6.83
N THR A 75 -30.52 13.07 6.54
CA THR A 75 -31.96 12.99 6.27
C THR A 75 -32.76 13.32 7.52
N THR A 76 -32.42 12.72 8.67
CA THR A 76 -33.05 13.01 9.96
C THR A 76 -32.89 14.49 10.35
N SER A 77 -31.70 15.06 10.17
CA SER A 77 -31.47 16.50 10.42
C SER A 77 -32.36 17.39 9.56
N ARG A 78 -32.50 17.06 8.27
CA ARG A 78 -33.37 17.79 7.34
C ARG A 78 -34.85 17.67 7.75
N GLU A 79 -35.30 16.48 8.14
CA GLU A 79 -36.68 16.26 8.60
C GLU A 79 -36.98 17.05 9.87
N ILE A 80 -36.07 17.05 10.85
CA ILE A 80 -36.19 17.87 12.07
C ILE A 80 -36.34 19.35 11.71
N ASN A 81 -35.47 19.86 10.83
CA ASN A 81 -35.53 21.26 10.40
C ASN A 81 -36.87 21.60 9.72
N LEU A 82 -37.40 20.72 8.87
CA LEU A 82 -38.71 20.91 8.23
C LEU A 82 -39.85 20.91 9.24
N LEU A 83 -39.79 20.04 10.26
CA LEU A 83 -40.78 19.98 11.33
C LEU A 83 -40.74 21.23 12.21
N ILE A 84 -39.55 21.76 12.53
CA ILE A 84 -39.39 23.01 13.26
C ILE A 84 -40.01 24.18 12.47
N LEU A 85 -39.72 24.28 11.17
CA LEU A 85 -40.31 25.33 10.32
C LEU A 85 -41.85 25.21 10.26
N ARG A 86 -42.37 23.98 10.13
CA ARG A 86 -43.81 23.73 10.13
C ARG A 86 -44.47 24.09 11.46
N SER A 87 -43.85 23.72 12.59
CA SER A 87 -44.30 24.09 13.93
C SER A 87 -44.35 25.61 14.10
N GLY A 88 -43.30 26.32 13.64
CA GLY A 88 -43.27 27.78 13.64
C GLY A 88 -44.44 28.40 12.86
N ALA A 89 -44.73 27.91 11.65
CA ALA A 89 -45.84 28.41 10.85
C ALA A 89 -47.23 28.14 11.48
N ILE A 90 -47.41 26.99 12.13
CA ILE A 90 -48.64 26.68 12.88
C ILE A 90 -48.74 27.59 14.10
N ASN A 91 -47.64 27.80 14.83
CA ASN A 91 -47.61 28.69 15.98
C ASN A 91 -47.98 30.14 15.60
N ASP A 92 -47.46 30.64 14.47
CA ASP A 92 -47.85 31.95 13.92
C ASP A 92 -49.34 31.99 13.56
N THR A 93 -49.89 30.88 13.05
CA THR A 93 -51.32 30.75 12.75
C THR A 93 -52.16 30.78 14.03
N ILE A 94 -51.74 30.05 15.07
CA ILE A 94 -52.37 30.05 16.39
C ILE A 94 -52.34 31.46 16.98
N ASN A 95 -51.21 32.15 16.95
CA ASN A 95 -51.07 33.52 17.46
C ASN A 95 -52.05 34.48 16.75
N ASN A 96 -52.13 34.40 15.42
CA ASN A 96 -53.08 35.19 14.63
C ASN A 96 -54.55 34.87 14.98
N LEU A 97 -54.87 33.59 15.23
CA LEU A 97 -56.21 33.18 15.64
C LEU A 97 -56.54 33.64 17.06
N ILE A 98 -55.58 33.60 17.99
CA ILE A 98 -55.72 34.12 19.36
C ILE A 98 -55.99 35.62 19.35
N GLU A 99 -55.30 36.39 18.49
CA GLU A 99 -55.57 37.82 18.38
C GLU A 99 -57.00 38.11 17.89
N LYS A 100 -57.51 37.29 16.95
CA LYS A 100 -58.86 37.41 16.40
C LYS A 100 -59.96 36.88 17.35
N SER A 101 -59.66 35.88 18.15
CA SER A 101 -60.60 35.23 19.09
C SER A 101 -60.93 36.08 20.31
N LYS A 102 -60.21 37.19 20.55
CA LYS A 102 -60.56 38.19 21.58
C LYS A 102 -62.01 38.67 21.51
N ASN A 103 -62.64 38.57 20.34
CA ASN A 103 -64.04 38.95 20.11
C ASN A 103 -64.98 37.77 19.78
N ASP A 104 -64.49 36.53 19.71
CA ASP A 104 -65.29 35.35 19.30
C ASP A 104 -64.76 34.07 19.96
N LEU A 105 -65.54 33.54 20.92
CA LEU A 105 -65.21 32.30 21.64
C LEU A 105 -65.21 31.05 20.77
N SER A 106 -65.88 31.06 19.60
CA SER A 106 -65.95 29.88 18.72
C SER A 106 -64.60 29.48 18.12
N LEU A 107 -63.63 30.41 18.10
CA LEU A 107 -62.28 30.17 17.58
C LEU A 107 -61.36 29.46 18.59
N LEU A 108 -61.75 29.37 19.87
CA LEU A 108 -60.94 28.71 20.91
C LEU A 108 -60.83 27.21 20.68
N ASP A 109 -61.92 26.56 20.27
CA ASP A 109 -61.91 25.12 19.96
C ASP A 109 -60.97 24.80 18.78
N THR A 110 -60.95 25.66 17.75
CA THR A 110 -60.02 25.51 16.61
C THR A 110 -58.56 25.71 17.01
N ILE A 111 -58.28 26.66 17.92
CA ILE A 111 -56.93 26.87 18.46
C ILE A 111 -56.49 25.64 19.26
N GLN A 112 -57.39 25.10 20.09
CA GLN A 112 -57.12 23.92 20.91
C GLN A 112 -56.86 22.69 20.03
N ASP A 113 -57.60 22.51 18.94
CA ASP A 113 -57.39 21.43 17.97
C ASP A 113 -56.05 21.56 17.25
N LEU A 114 -55.70 22.76 16.74
CA LEU A 114 -54.39 23.01 16.10
C LEU A 114 -53.22 22.72 17.05
N TYR A 115 -53.36 23.10 18.32
CA TYR A 115 -52.32 22.82 19.32
C TYR A 115 -52.20 21.33 19.62
N ASN A 116 -53.31 20.67 19.97
CA ASN A 116 -53.33 19.28 20.42
C ASN A 116 -53.02 18.29 19.29
N HIS A 117 -53.46 18.56 18.06
CA HIS A 117 -53.26 17.65 16.93
C HIS A 117 -52.02 17.96 16.11
N ASP A 118 -51.71 19.23 15.83
CA ASP A 118 -50.58 19.56 14.96
C ASP A 118 -49.30 19.87 15.73
N ILE A 119 -49.32 20.78 16.70
CA ILE A 119 -48.08 21.14 17.45
C ILE A 119 -47.59 19.95 18.27
N LEU A 120 -48.46 19.35 19.09
CA LEU A 120 -48.05 18.23 19.96
C LEU A 120 -47.54 17.03 19.15
N SER A 121 -48.16 16.72 18.01
CA SER A 121 -47.70 15.62 17.15
C SER A 121 -46.36 15.91 16.48
N ILE A 122 -46.11 17.17 16.11
CA ILE A 122 -44.81 17.62 15.59
C ILE A 122 -43.73 17.52 16.67
N GLU A 123 -44.00 17.96 17.90
CA GLU A 123 -43.05 17.88 19.02
C GLU A 123 -42.64 16.43 19.30
N ILE A 124 -43.62 15.52 19.44
CA ILE A 124 -43.37 14.08 19.64
C ILE A 124 -42.51 13.52 18.50
N LYS A 125 -42.77 13.94 17.25
CA LYS A 125 -42.00 13.50 16.09
C LYS A 125 -40.57 14.05 16.11
N ILE A 126 -40.38 15.32 16.50
CA ILE A 126 -39.06 15.94 16.66
C ILE A 126 -38.24 15.18 17.71
N ASP A 127 -38.84 14.86 18.86
CA ASP A 127 -38.17 14.11 19.93
C ASP A 127 -37.73 12.73 19.47
N SER A 128 -38.61 12.01 18.75
CA SER A 128 -38.28 10.71 18.16
C SER A 128 -37.14 10.80 17.15
N LEU A 129 -37.17 11.78 16.25
CA LEU A 129 -36.10 11.99 15.27
C LEU A 129 -34.79 12.43 15.93
N ASN A 130 -34.84 13.23 17.00
CA ASN A 130 -33.67 13.61 17.78
C ASN A 130 -32.99 12.41 18.43
N MET A 131 -33.76 11.44 18.94
CA MET A 131 -33.20 10.18 19.44
C MET A 131 -32.44 9.43 18.35
N ILE A 132 -33.06 9.25 17.17
CA ILE A 132 -32.43 8.59 16.02
C ILE A 132 -31.17 9.34 15.57
N PHE A 133 -31.24 10.67 15.48
CA PHE A 133 -30.11 11.52 15.12
C PHE A 133 -28.93 11.32 16.08
N LYS A 134 -29.19 11.33 17.39
CA LYS A 134 -28.16 11.15 18.42
C LYS A 134 -27.54 9.75 18.35
N GLU A 135 -28.36 8.72 18.20
CA GLU A 135 -27.91 7.33 18.07
C GLU A 135 -27.01 7.18 16.83
N LYS A 136 -27.48 7.60 15.66
CA LYS A 136 -26.76 7.47 14.39
C LYS A 136 -25.53 8.36 14.30
N SER A 137 -25.55 9.54 14.91
CA SER A 137 -24.35 10.38 15.01
C SER A 137 -23.27 9.74 15.89
N ASN A 138 -23.65 9.09 16.99
CA ASN A 138 -22.71 8.35 17.83
C ASN A 138 -22.13 7.13 17.10
N GLU A 139 -22.98 6.40 16.38
CA GLU A 139 -22.57 5.26 15.55
C GLU A 139 -21.58 5.72 14.46
N LEU A 140 -21.89 6.80 13.74
CA LEU A 140 -21.02 7.40 12.74
C LEU A 140 -19.66 7.78 13.34
N PHE A 141 -19.64 8.39 14.52
CA PHE A 141 -18.40 8.76 15.18
C PHE A 141 -17.52 7.56 15.54
N GLN A 142 -18.13 6.44 15.97
CA GLN A 142 -17.40 5.21 16.23
C GLN A 142 -16.84 4.62 14.94
N GLN A 143 -17.64 4.60 13.86
CA GLN A 143 -17.18 4.10 12.57
C GLN A 143 -16.04 4.94 11.98
N VAL A 144 -16.11 6.28 12.04
CA VAL A 144 -15.04 7.19 11.61
C VAL A 144 -13.72 6.89 12.35
N LYS A 145 -13.79 6.60 13.66
CA LYS A 145 -12.58 6.20 14.42
C LYS A 145 -12.01 4.88 13.93
N ALA A 146 -12.86 3.87 13.73
CA ALA A 146 -12.43 2.57 13.22
C ALA A 146 -11.82 2.68 11.83
N PHE A 147 -12.44 3.47 10.94
CA PHE A 147 -11.96 3.78 9.60
C PHE A 147 -10.56 4.41 9.63
N ASN A 148 -10.35 5.44 10.45
CA ASN A 148 -9.04 6.09 10.56
C ASN A 148 -7.92 5.15 11.05
N ILE A 149 -8.25 4.21 11.95
CA ILE A 149 -7.29 3.20 12.40
C ILE A 149 -6.95 2.25 11.24
N LYS A 150 -7.96 1.74 10.53
CA LYS A 150 -7.78 0.84 9.39
C LYS A 150 -7.04 1.49 8.22
N ASP A 151 -7.34 2.76 7.90
CA ASP A 151 -6.62 3.54 6.88
C ASP A 151 -5.13 3.68 7.23
N ARG A 152 -4.83 3.97 8.50
CA ARG A 152 -3.44 4.04 8.98
C ARG A 152 -2.73 2.70 8.83
N ASP A 153 -3.37 1.61 9.25
CA ASP A 153 -2.78 0.27 9.21
C ASP A 153 -2.55 -0.19 7.75
N LEU A 154 -3.51 0.07 6.87
CA LEU A 154 -3.38 -0.16 5.43
C LEU A 154 -2.20 0.63 4.84
N LYS A 155 -2.05 1.92 5.18
CA LYS A 155 -0.91 2.75 4.75
C LYS A 155 0.43 2.20 5.24
N ILE A 156 0.49 1.67 6.46
CA ILE A 156 1.70 1.04 7.00
C ILE A 156 2.07 -0.21 6.18
N ILE A 157 1.10 -1.07 5.86
CA ILE A 157 1.36 -2.30 5.11
C ILE A 157 1.73 -1.98 3.66
N GLN A 158 1.06 -1.01 3.03
CA GLN A 158 1.43 -0.51 1.71
C GLN A 158 2.87 0.05 1.68
N ALA A 159 3.29 0.75 2.74
CA ALA A 159 4.66 1.22 2.87
C ALA A 159 5.67 0.06 3.01
N LYS A 160 5.34 -0.97 3.80
CA LYS A 160 6.15 -2.21 3.90
C LYS A 160 6.26 -2.91 2.54
N HIS A 161 5.15 -3.08 1.84
CA HIS A 161 5.11 -3.69 0.50
C HIS A 161 6.00 -2.93 -0.50
N LYS A 162 5.93 -1.59 -0.53
CA LYS A 162 6.83 -0.75 -1.34
C LYS A 162 8.31 -0.92 -0.94
N GLY A 163 8.58 -1.13 0.34
CA GLY A 163 9.93 -1.44 0.84
C GLY A 163 10.47 -2.76 0.28
N GLU A 164 9.68 -3.83 0.37
CA GLU A 164 10.05 -5.15 -0.16
C GLU A 164 10.21 -5.12 -1.69
N GLU A 165 9.38 -4.38 -2.41
CA GLU A 165 9.51 -4.19 -3.86
C GLU A 165 10.84 -3.54 -4.25
N LYS A 166 11.28 -2.51 -3.51
CA LYS A 166 12.59 -1.88 -3.71
C LYS A 166 13.74 -2.86 -3.41
N LEU A 167 13.62 -3.67 -2.36
CA LEU A 167 14.62 -4.69 -2.03
C LEU A 167 14.73 -5.75 -3.12
N ILE A 168 13.61 -6.22 -3.67
CA ILE A 168 13.58 -7.15 -4.81
C ILE A 168 14.29 -6.54 -6.02
N LEU A 169 14.01 -5.28 -6.35
CA LEU A 169 14.66 -4.60 -7.47
C LEU A 169 16.17 -4.46 -7.25
N LEU A 170 16.59 -4.03 -6.05
CA LEU A 170 18.00 -3.90 -5.69
C LEU A 170 18.73 -5.24 -5.78
N ARG A 171 18.10 -6.33 -5.32
CA ARG A 171 18.66 -7.68 -5.45
C ARG A 171 18.78 -8.12 -6.91
N LYS A 172 17.78 -7.87 -7.76
CA LYS A 172 17.86 -8.15 -9.20
C LYS A 172 19.02 -7.42 -9.87
N VAL A 173 19.19 -6.13 -9.56
CA VAL A 173 20.32 -5.34 -10.08
C VAL A 173 21.65 -5.90 -9.57
N PHE A 174 21.74 -6.24 -8.29
CA PHE A 174 22.93 -6.86 -7.70
C PHE A 174 23.27 -8.20 -8.39
N PHE A 175 22.29 -9.07 -8.60
CA PHE A 175 22.46 -10.32 -9.34
C PHE A 175 22.96 -10.07 -10.76
N LEU A 176 22.39 -9.09 -11.48
CA LEU A 176 22.79 -8.77 -12.84
C LEU A 176 24.25 -8.27 -12.93
N VAL A 177 24.64 -7.37 -12.02
CA VAL A 177 26.03 -6.88 -11.92
C VAL A 177 26.97 -8.03 -11.56
N PHE A 178 26.61 -8.85 -10.59
CA PHE A 178 27.41 -10.01 -10.17
C PHE A 178 27.59 -11.03 -11.30
N SER A 179 26.51 -11.37 -12.02
CA SER A 179 26.55 -12.26 -13.19
C SER A 179 27.43 -11.69 -14.31
N PHE A 180 27.37 -10.37 -14.56
CA PHE A 180 28.25 -9.71 -15.53
C PHE A 180 29.73 -9.88 -15.17
N PHE A 181 30.12 -9.58 -13.92
CA PHE A 181 31.50 -9.77 -13.47
C PHE A 181 31.94 -11.23 -13.52
N PHE A 182 31.06 -12.16 -13.17
CA PHE A 182 31.34 -13.59 -13.27
C PHE A 182 31.64 -14.01 -14.71
N ILE A 183 30.79 -13.61 -15.67
CA ILE A 183 30.96 -13.88 -17.10
C ILE A 183 32.32 -13.33 -17.57
N VAL A 184 32.63 -12.08 -17.24
CA VAL A 184 33.90 -11.45 -17.63
C VAL A 184 35.10 -12.21 -17.04
N CYS A 185 35.09 -12.53 -15.73
CA CYS A 185 36.17 -13.27 -15.08
C CYS A 185 36.33 -14.69 -15.63
N PHE A 186 35.22 -15.38 -15.92
CA PHE A 186 35.23 -16.73 -16.47
C PHE A 186 35.83 -16.74 -17.88
N PHE A 187 35.32 -15.92 -18.80
CA PHE A 187 35.80 -15.90 -20.19
C PHE A 187 37.22 -15.35 -20.29
N SER A 188 37.56 -14.30 -19.54
CA SER A 188 38.94 -13.78 -19.50
C SER A 188 39.92 -14.79 -18.91
N GLY A 189 39.54 -15.50 -17.84
CA GLY A 189 40.34 -16.57 -17.24
C GLY A 189 40.61 -17.71 -18.23
N VAL A 190 39.56 -18.20 -18.90
CA VAL A 190 39.69 -19.24 -19.94
C VAL A 190 40.56 -18.76 -21.10
N PHE A 191 40.36 -17.53 -21.58
CA PHE A 191 41.14 -16.97 -22.69
C PHE A 191 42.63 -16.85 -22.34
N LEU A 192 42.96 -16.27 -21.17
CA LEU A 192 44.33 -16.12 -20.71
C LEU A 192 45.01 -17.47 -20.48
N PHE A 193 44.27 -18.46 -19.97
CA PHE A 193 44.78 -19.82 -19.79
C PHE A 193 45.14 -20.46 -21.14
N ILE A 194 44.21 -20.46 -22.11
CA ILE A 194 44.44 -21.03 -23.44
C ILE A 194 45.60 -20.32 -24.15
N TYR A 195 45.64 -18.99 -24.10
CA TYR A 195 46.71 -18.20 -24.69
C TYR A 195 48.08 -18.49 -24.05
N GLY A 196 48.14 -18.51 -22.71
CA GLY A 196 49.37 -18.83 -21.97
C GLY A 196 49.90 -20.23 -22.29
N VAL A 197 49.03 -21.24 -22.33
CA VAL A 197 49.41 -22.63 -22.69
C VAL A 197 49.91 -22.72 -24.13
N ARG A 198 49.20 -22.11 -25.09
CA ARG A 198 49.61 -22.11 -26.51
C ARG A 198 50.98 -21.47 -26.70
N LYS A 199 51.21 -20.32 -26.08
CA LYS A 199 52.48 -19.60 -26.16
C LYS A 199 53.62 -20.39 -25.50
N TRP A 200 53.38 -20.98 -24.33
CA TRP A 200 54.35 -21.82 -23.65
C TRP A 200 54.78 -23.02 -24.49
N ARG A 201 53.82 -23.65 -25.19
CA ARG A 201 54.11 -24.76 -26.10
C ARG A 201 54.97 -24.34 -27.29
N SER A 202 54.68 -23.19 -27.91
CA SER A 202 55.47 -22.66 -29.04
C SER A 202 56.92 -22.39 -28.63
N GLU A 203 57.14 -21.74 -27.48
CA GLU A 203 58.49 -21.47 -26.97
C GLU A 203 59.24 -22.75 -26.59
N TYR A 204 58.53 -23.76 -26.07
CA TYR A 204 59.12 -25.07 -25.80
C TYR A 204 59.58 -25.78 -27.08
N GLU A 205 58.74 -25.80 -28.12
CA GLU A 205 59.06 -26.41 -29.41
C GLU A 205 60.24 -25.70 -30.11
N GLU A 206 60.30 -24.36 -30.08
CA GLU A 206 61.46 -23.59 -30.58
C GLU A 206 62.75 -23.89 -29.81
N SER A 207 62.69 -23.95 -28.47
CA SER A 207 63.87 -24.25 -27.64
C SER A 207 64.38 -25.69 -27.81
N LYS A 208 63.49 -26.62 -28.19
CA LYS A 208 63.84 -28.01 -28.51
C LYS A 208 64.54 -28.10 -29.86
N ASN A 209 64.06 -27.36 -30.86
CA ASN A 209 64.64 -27.34 -32.21
C ASN A 209 66.01 -26.64 -32.26
N GLN A 210 66.32 -25.71 -31.35
CA GLN A 210 67.64 -25.08 -31.24
C GLN A 210 68.71 -25.95 -30.56
N LYS A 211 68.32 -27.07 -29.94
CA LYS A 211 69.23 -28.01 -29.26
C LYS A 211 69.56 -29.26 -30.10
N LEU A 212 68.99 -29.37 -31.29
CA LEU A 212 69.28 -30.39 -32.32
C LEU A 212 70.23 -29.78 -33.36
#